data_AF-A0A3E0UFW1-F1
#
_entry.id   AF-A0A3E0UFW1-F1
#
_cell.length_a   1.000
_cell.length_b   1.000
_cell.length_c   1.000
_cell.angle_alpha   90.00
_cell.angle_beta   90.00
_cell.angle_gamma   90.00
#
_symmetry.space_group_name_H-M   'P 1'
#
loop_
_entity.id
_entity.type
_entity.pdbx_description
1 polymer ?
#
loop_
_entity_poly.entity_id
_entity_poly.type
_entity_poly.pdbx_seq_one_letter_code
_entity_poly.pdbx_strand_id
1 'polypeptide(L)'
;MTNNDILRRLRFTYNFTDKQICDIFALADVGVTTEQVVNWLRKDDDKDQVNLSDQKLAGFLNGWVVKNRGKKDGKTPVNEKQLSNNLILTKIKIALSLKAEDILALLKSVDFNLGKAELSAFFRKPDHKHFRQCKDQILRNLLTAIQQKQRPIKNSAVADHQESSANTQPNKHAGKPKSAVTNKKSKTDKLAKQGARPNKSKVYVNPNASNQRDDSMKSDERKTLKLKPEQIWGQKDK
;
A
#
# COMPACT_ATOMS: atom_id res chain seq x y z
N MET A 1 1.99 -7.57 10.59
CA MET A 1 1.54 -6.71 11.71
C MET A 1 0.90 -7.65 12.69
N THR A 2 1.31 -7.62 13.96
CA THR A 2 0.75 -8.53 14.95
C THR A 2 -0.54 -7.95 15.54
N ASN A 3 -1.40 -8.81 16.08
CA ASN A 3 -2.62 -8.37 16.77
C ASN A 3 -2.28 -7.45 17.97
N ASN A 4 -1.20 -7.74 18.67
CA ASN A 4 -0.66 -6.91 19.74
C ASN A 4 -0.24 -5.52 19.23
N ASP A 5 0.42 -5.43 18.07
CA ASP A 5 0.78 -4.13 17.47
C ASP A 5 -0.46 -3.27 17.18
N ILE A 6 -1.54 -3.87 16.68
CA ILE A 6 -2.81 -3.17 16.45
C ILE A 6 -3.38 -2.62 17.76
N LEU A 7 -3.46 -3.45 18.80
CA LEU A 7 -3.98 -3.04 20.10
C LEU A 7 -3.12 -1.93 20.71
N ARG A 8 -1.79 -2.06 20.66
CA ARG A 8 -0.84 -1.04 21.16
C ARG A 8 -1.00 0.29 20.44
N ARG A 9 -1.11 0.27 19.11
CA ARG A 9 -1.34 1.48 18.30
C ARG A 9 -2.67 2.13 18.64
N LEU A 10 -3.76 1.37 18.70
CA LEU A 10 -5.09 1.91 19.03
C LEU A 10 -5.13 2.51 20.44
N ARG A 11 -4.52 1.83 21.42
CA ARG A 11 -4.34 2.37 22.78
C ARG A 11 -3.60 3.69 22.75
N PHE A 12 -2.47 3.75 22.05
CA PHE A 12 -1.68 4.96 21.93
C PHE A 12 -2.49 6.07 21.25
N THR A 13 -3.06 5.84 20.06
CA THR A 13 -3.82 6.83 19.30
C THR A 13 -4.92 7.52 20.10
N TYR A 14 -5.68 6.76 20.89
CA TYR A 14 -6.83 7.28 21.65
C TYR A 14 -6.57 7.47 23.15
N ASN A 15 -5.33 7.31 23.59
CA ASN A 15 -4.95 7.41 25.00
C ASN A 15 -5.73 6.49 25.96
N PHE A 16 -6.06 5.27 25.53
CA PHE A 16 -6.88 4.40 26.38
C PHE A 16 -6.13 3.94 27.63
N THR A 17 -6.77 4.08 28.78
CA THR A 17 -6.31 3.45 30.03
C THR A 17 -6.63 1.96 30.00
N ASP A 18 -5.88 1.15 30.75
CA ASP A 18 -6.06 -0.31 30.76
C ASP A 18 -7.46 -0.70 31.25
N LYS A 19 -8.05 0.07 32.19
CA LYS A 19 -9.46 -0.03 32.60
C LYS A 19 -10.41 0.20 31.43
N GLN A 20 -10.20 1.26 30.65
CA GLN A 20 -11.04 1.57 29.48
C GLN A 20 -10.96 0.49 28.41
N ILE A 21 -9.80 -0.16 28.25
CA ILE A 21 -9.67 -1.31 27.35
C ILE A 21 -10.53 -2.47 27.86
N CYS A 22 -10.49 -2.77 29.17
CA CYS A 22 -11.37 -3.78 29.77
C CYS A 22 -12.85 -3.45 29.57
N ASP A 23 -13.25 -2.19 29.75
CA ASP A 23 -14.63 -1.74 29.51
C ASP A 23 -15.05 -1.96 28.05
N ILE A 24 -14.15 -1.70 27.10
CA ILE A 24 -14.40 -1.96 25.67
C ILE A 24 -14.62 -3.46 25.42
N PHE A 25 -13.84 -4.34 26.04
CA PHE A 25 -14.04 -5.79 25.94
C PHE A 25 -15.39 -6.23 26.54
N ALA A 26 -15.80 -5.64 27.66
CA ALA A 26 -17.07 -5.92 28.31
C ALA A 26 -18.27 -5.57 27.41
N LEU A 27 -18.17 -4.53 26.57
CA LEU A 27 -19.21 -4.18 25.59
C LEU A 27 -19.44 -5.24 24.50
N ALA A 28 -18.50 -6.18 24.33
CA ALA A 28 -18.58 -7.30 23.39
C ALA A 28 -18.80 -8.66 24.09
N ASP A 29 -19.24 -8.64 25.35
CA ASP A 29 -19.44 -9.82 26.20
C ASP A 29 -18.16 -10.68 26.37
N VAL A 30 -16.98 -10.05 26.31
CA VAL A 30 -15.70 -10.73 26.52
C VAL A 30 -15.13 -10.31 27.88
N GLY A 31 -15.14 -11.23 28.85
CA GLY A 31 -14.44 -11.04 30.12
C GLY A 31 -12.91 -11.04 29.90
N VAL A 32 -12.27 -9.94 30.29
CA VAL A 32 -10.81 -9.76 30.23
C VAL A 32 -10.37 -9.06 31.52
N THR A 33 -9.27 -9.52 32.12
CA THR A 33 -8.67 -8.89 33.30
C THR A 33 -7.66 -7.82 32.91
N THR A 34 -7.40 -6.86 33.81
CA THR A 34 -6.38 -5.83 33.56
C THR A 34 -4.98 -6.43 33.39
N GLU A 35 -4.66 -7.51 34.10
CA GLU A 35 -3.39 -8.23 33.96
C GLU A 35 -3.20 -8.80 32.54
N GLN A 36 -4.25 -9.39 31.97
CA GLN A 36 -4.22 -9.87 30.59
C GLN A 36 -3.96 -8.74 29.60
N VAL A 37 -4.61 -7.58 29.79
CA VAL A 37 -4.39 -6.39 28.96
C VAL A 37 -2.95 -5.91 29.06
N VAL A 38 -2.39 -5.84 30.27
CA VAL A 38 -0.99 -5.44 30.48
C VAL A 38 -0.05 -6.41 29.75
N ASN A 39 -0.26 -7.72 29.89
CA ASN A 39 0.57 -8.74 29.23
C ASN A 39 0.50 -8.69 27.69
N TRP A 40 -0.63 -8.28 27.12
CA TRP A 40 -0.74 -8.05 25.67
C TRP A 40 -0.05 -6.77 25.19
N LEU A 41 0.05 -5.76 26.06
CA LEU A 41 0.65 -4.46 25.76
C LEU A 41 2.16 -4.41 26.01
N ARG A 42 2.73 -5.43 26.65
CA ARG A 42 4.18 -5.59 26.82
C ARG A 42 4.89 -5.62 25.47
N LYS A 43 6.20 -5.33 25.51
CA LYS A 43 7.08 -5.43 24.34
C LYS A 43 7.23 -6.90 23.96
N ASP A 44 7.49 -7.15 22.68
CA ASP A 44 7.57 -8.51 22.14
C ASP A 44 8.78 -9.31 22.69
N ASP A 45 9.77 -8.63 23.30
CA ASP A 45 10.95 -9.26 23.92
C ASP A 45 10.77 -9.58 25.42
N ASP A 46 9.61 -9.29 26.01
CA ASP A 46 9.34 -9.51 27.43
C ASP A 46 8.90 -10.96 27.69
N LYS A 47 9.36 -11.57 28.79
CA LYS A 47 9.05 -12.97 29.13
C LYS A 47 7.58 -13.18 29.44
N ASP A 48 6.93 -12.14 29.96
CA ASP A 48 5.50 -12.16 30.30
C ASP A 48 4.62 -11.71 29.12
N GLN A 49 5.19 -11.50 27.94
CA GLN A 49 4.43 -11.11 26.75
C GLN A 49 3.55 -12.27 26.28
N VAL A 50 2.26 -12.00 26.16
CA VAL A 50 1.28 -12.96 25.66
C VAL A 50 0.78 -12.52 24.30
N ASN A 51 0.75 -13.45 23.34
CA ASN A 51 0.18 -13.20 22.02
C ASN A 51 -1.34 -13.06 22.09
N LEU A 52 -1.87 -12.00 21.49
CA LEU A 52 -3.30 -11.74 21.41
C LEU A 52 -3.91 -12.58 20.29
N SER A 53 -4.81 -13.49 20.65
CA SER A 53 -5.54 -14.30 19.68
C SER A 53 -6.52 -13.46 18.85
N ASP A 54 -6.79 -13.91 17.63
CA ASP A 54 -7.74 -13.30 16.70
C ASP A 54 -9.12 -13.11 17.33
N GLN A 55 -9.59 -14.09 18.09
CA GLN A 55 -10.90 -14.05 18.77
C GLN A 55 -10.97 -12.91 19.78
N LYS A 56 -9.91 -12.72 20.57
CA LYS A 56 -9.84 -11.63 21.55
C LYS A 56 -9.75 -10.28 20.83
N LEU A 57 -8.91 -10.14 19.81
CA LEU A 57 -8.85 -8.90 19.03
C LEU A 57 -10.19 -8.59 18.34
N ALA A 58 -10.89 -9.60 17.81
CA ALA A 58 -12.22 -9.45 17.25
C ALA A 58 -13.20 -8.89 18.29
N GLY A 59 -13.18 -9.42 19.51
CA GLY A 59 -13.96 -8.91 20.64
C GLY A 59 -13.66 -7.45 20.97
N PHE A 60 -12.38 -7.08 21.04
CA PHE A 60 -11.99 -5.68 21.26
C PHE A 60 -12.53 -4.75 20.17
N LEU A 61 -12.33 -5.09 18.90
CA LEU A 61 -12.77 -4.25 17.78
C LEU A 61 -14.30 -4.15 17.71
N ASN A 62 -15.00 -5.25 18.01
CA ASN A 62 -16.45 -5.28 18.13
C ASN A 62 -16.95 -4.37 19.26
N GLY A 63 -16.34 -4.46 20.45
CA GLY A 63 -16.66 -3.59 21.58
C GLY A 63 -16.35 -2.12 21.28
N TRP A 64 -15.29 -1.86 20.53
CA TRP A 64 -14.92 -0.51 20.11
C TRP A 64 -15.92 0.09 19.12
N VAL A 65 -16.45 -0.73 18.19
CA VAL A 65 -17.57 -0.33 17.32
C VAL A 65 -18.79 0.06 18.16
N VAL A 66 -19.15 -0.75 19.16
CA VAL A 66 -20.27 -0.48 20.07
C VAL A 66 -20.05 0.81 20.86
N LYS A 67 -18.84 1.04 21.38
CA LYS A 67 -18.48 2.26 22.12
C LYS A 67 -18.68 3.53 21.28
N ASN A 68 -18.25 3.52 20.03
CA ASN A 68 -18.25 4.73 19.20
C ASN A 68 -19.58 4.99 18.48
N ARG A 69 -20.37 3.95 18.18
CA ARG A 69 -21.64 4.08 17.43
C ARG A 69 -22.90 3.85 18.27
N GLY A 70 -22.76 3.24 19.44
CA GLY A 70 -23.89 2.70 20.21
C GLY A 70 -24.28 1.29 19.77
N LYS A 71 -25.08 0.62 20.61
CA LYS A 71 -25.65 -0.71 20.30
C LYS A 71 -26.68 -0.57 19.19
N LYS A 72 -26.48 -1.25 18.06
CA LYS A 72 -27.53 -1.44 17.04
C LYS A 72 -28.39 -2.63 17.43
N ASP A 73 -29.69 -2.40 17.64
CA ASP A 73 -30.77 -3.40 17.68
C ASP A 73 -30.43 -4.73 18.37
N GLY A 74 -29.96 -4.66 19.63
CA GLY A 74 -29.94 -5.78 20.56
C GLY A 74 -29.05 -6.99 20.24
N LYS A 75 -28.36 -7.04 19.10
CA LYS A 75 -27.41 -8.13 18.77
C LYS A 75 -25.99 -7.70 19.07
N THR A 76 -25.37 -8.33 20.08
CA THR A 76 -23.91 -8.24 20.23
C THR A 76 -23.27 -8.82 18.96
N PRO A 77 -22.35 -8.09 18.31
CA PRO A 77 -21.69 -8.60 17.11
C PRO A 77 -20.96 -9.90 17.45
N VAL A 78 -21.24 -10.95 16.68
CA VAL A 78 -20.60 -12.26 16.87
C VAL A 78 -19.08 -12.09 16.75
N ASN A 79 -18.37 -12.57 17.75
CA ASN A 79 -16.91 -12.57 17.74
C ASN A 79 -16.43 -13.60 16.73
N GLU A 80 -15.78 -13.12 15.67
CA GLU A 80 -15.30 -13.96 14.59
C GLU A 80 -14.13 -14.82 15.06
N LYS A 81 -14.10 -16.09 14.63
CA LYS A 81 -13.10 -17.06 15.08
C LYS A 81 -11.70 -16.78 14.52
N GLN A 82 -11.64 -16.24 13.31
CA GLN A 82 -10.41 -15.87 12.62
C GLN A 82 -10.54 -14.45 12.08
N LEU A 83 -9.46 -13.67 12.17
CA LEU A 83 -9.48 -12.26 11.83
C LEU A 83 -8.60 -12.03 10.60
N SER A 84 -9.23 -11.67 9.47
CA SER A 84 -8.48 -11.24 8.28
C SER A 84 -8.22 -9.73 8.31
N ASN A 85 -7.15 -9.29 7.66
CA ASN A 85 -6.85 -7.86 7.53
C ASN A 85 -8.00 -7.03 6.93
N ASN A 86 -8.72 -7.61 5.96
CA ASN A 86 -9.90 -6.99 5.36
C ASN A 86 -11.00 -6.74 6.40
N LEU A 87 -11.18 -7.69 7.31
CA LEU A 87 -12.17 -7.60 8.35
C LEU A 87 -11.75 -6.57 9.42
N ILE A 88 -10.48 -6.54 9.81
CA ILE A 88 -9.92 -5.49 10.69
C ILE A 88 -10.19 -4.11 10.10
N LEU A 89 -9.85 -3.92 8.81
CA LEU A 89 -10.09 -2.69 8.08
C LEU A 89 -11.58 -2.30 8.11
N THR A 90 -12.46 -3.28 7.93
CA THR A 90 -13.92 -3.08 7.98
C THR A 90 -14.38 -2.65 9.38
N LYS A 91 -13.92 -3.31 10.44
CA LYS A 91 -14.26 -2.94 11.83
C LYS A 91 -13.74 -1.55 12.18
N ILE A 92 -12.51 -1.18 11.79
CA ILE A 92 -11.96 0.17 11.99
C ILE A 92 -12.79 1.22 11.26
N LYS A 93 -13.11 0.98 9.97
CA LYS A 93 -13.97 1.87 9.19
C LYS A 93 -15.32 2.08 9.88
N ILE A 94 -15.91 1.01 10.39
CA ILE A 94 -17.18 1.08 11.11
C ILE A 94 -16.98 1.87 12.41
N ALA A 95 -16.02 1.48 13.26
CA ALA A 95 -15.79 2.12 14.55
C ALA A 95 -15.57 3.63 14.45
N LEU A 96 -14.91 4.11 13.41
CA LEU A 96 -14.61 5.53 13.20
C LEU A 96 -15.57 6.24 12.25
N SER A 97 -16.61 5.55 11.76
CA SER A 97 -17.58 6.12 10.81
C SER A 97 -16.94 6.75 9.57
N LEU A 98 -15.84 6.14 9.10
CA LEU A 98 -15.09 6.64 7.95
C LEU A 98 -15.80 6.31 6.64
N LYS A 99 -15.93 7.31 5.76
CA LYS A 99 -16.32 7.12 4.37
C LYS A 99 -15.13 6.61 3.56
N ALA A 100 -15.40 6.08 2.37
CA ALA A 100 -14.33 5.62 1.47
C ALA A 100 -13.36 6.76 1.13
N GLU A 101 -13.88 7.97 0.97
CA GLU A 101 -13.08 9.17 0.65
C GLU A 101 -12.17 9.57 1.81
N ASP A 102 -12.64 9.45 3.05
CA ASP A 102 -11.84 9.72 4.25
C ASP A 102 -10.67 8.74 4.36
N ILE A 103 -10.89 7.46 4.07
CA ILE A 103 -9.83 6.44 4.09
C ILE A 103 -8.78 6.75 3.01
N LEU A 104 -9.21 7.16 1.82
CA LEU A 104 -8.27 7.57 0.76
C LEU A 104 -7.49 8.83 1.14
N ALA A 105 -8.13 9.81 1.77
CA ALA A 105 -7.47 11.02 2.25
C ALA A 105 -6.43 10.72 3.34
N LEU A 106 -6.76 9.83 4.28
CA LEU A 106 -5.83 9.36 5.31
C LEU A 106 -4.63 8.62 4.70
N LEU A 107 -4.86 7.71 3.75
CA LEU A 107 -3.76 7.01 3.11
C LEU A 107 -2.85 7.95 2.30
N LYS A 108 -3.42 8.97 1.66
CA LYS A 108 -2.65 10.01 0.97
C LYS A 108 -1.78 10.84 1.90
N SER A 109 -2.20 11.08 3.16
CA SER A 109 -1.39 11.87 4.10
C SER A 109 -0.11 11.19 4.57
N VAL A 110 0.01 9.87 4.33
CA VAL A 110 1.21 9.07 4.60
C VAL A 110 1.87 8.59 3.31
N ASP A 111 1.70 9.36 2.23
CA ASP A 111 2.26 9.12 0.89
C ASP A 111 1.86 7.77 0.28
N PHE A 112 0.73 7.20 0.70
CA PHE A 112 0.20 5.95 0.17
C PHE A 112 -0.97 6.20 -0.79
N ASN A 113 -0.69 6.13 -2.08
CA ASN A 113 -1.70 6.28 -3.12
C ASN A 113 -2.47 4.97 -3.33
N LEU A 114 -3.78 5.00 -3.04
CA LEU A 114 -4.70 3.89 -3.27
C LEU A 114 -5.88 4.34 -4.16
N GLY A 115 -6.27 3.52 -5.13
CA GLY A 115 -7.42 3.81 -5.98
C GLY A 115 -8.78 3.52 -5.32
N LYS A 116 -9.84 4.23 -5.73
CA LYS A 116 -11.24 3.95 -5.28
C LYS A 116 -11.66 2.49 -5.58
N ALA A 117 -11.29 1.97 -6.74
CA ALA A 117 -11.60 0.59 -7.14
C ALA A 117 -10.89 -0.45 -6.27
N GLU A 118 -9.64 -0.18 -5.87
CA GLU A 118 -8.86 -1.07 -5.01
C GLU A 118 -9.38 -1.06 -3.59
N LEU A 119 -9.72 0.11 -3.07
CA LEU A 119 -10.35 0.23 -1.76
C LEU A 119 -11.68 -0.53 -1.73
N SER A 120 -12.49 -0.42 -2.78
CA SER A 120 -13.73 -1.19 -2.92
C SER A 120 -13.47 -2.70 -2.90
N ALA A 121 -12.42 -3.17 -3.57
CA ALA A 121 -12.06 -4.59 -3.64
C ALA A 121 -11.80 -5.22 -2.26
N PHE A 122 -11.24 -4.46 -1.31
CA PHE A 122 -10.95 -4.96 0.04
C PHE A 122 -12.20 -5.24 0.88
N PHE A 123 -13.32 -4.58 0.60
CA PHE A 123 -14.58 -4.74 1.34
C PHE A 123 -15.53 -5.75 0.71
N ARG A 124 -15.14 -6.39 -0.41
CA ARG A 124 -15.96 -7.43 -1.06
C ARG A 124 -15.86 -8.74 -0.28
N LYS A 125 -16.83 -9.63 -0.50
CA LYS A 125 -16.78 -10.99 0.03
C LYS A 125 -15.60 -11.76 -0.61
N PRO A 126 -14.95 -12.68 0.13
CA PRO A 126 -13.80 -13.44 -0.39
C PRO A 126 -14.06 -14.18 -1.72
N ASP A 127 -15.30 -14.65 -1.94
CA ASP A 127 -15.72 -15.40 -3.13
C ASP A 127 -15.95 -14.53 -4.38
N HIS A 128 -15.88 -13.20 -4.24
CA HIS A 128 -16.18 -12.29 -5.35
C HIS A 128 -14.98 -12.17 -6.32
N LYS A 129 -15.21 -12.16 -7.64
CA LYS A 129 -14.16 -12.06 -8.70
C LYS A 129 -13.15 -10.93 -8.50
N HIS A 130 -13.62 -9.79 -8.02
CA HIS A 130 -12.80 -8.60 -7.72
C HIS A 130 -12.43 -8.45 -6.24
N PHE A 131 -12.51 -9.51 -5.44
CA PHE A 131 -11.99 -9.50 -4.10
C PHE A 131 -10.47 -9.38 -4.14
N ARG A 132 -9.93 -8.55 -3.25
CA ARG A 132 -8.49 -8.48 -3.01
C ARG A 132 -8.23 -8.59 -1.53
N GLN A 133 -7.21 -9.37 -1.17
CA GLN A 133 -6.75 -9.44 0.21
C GLN A 133 -6.03 -8.14 0.58
N CYS A 134 -6.38 -7.58 1.73
CA CYS A 134 -5.72 -6.42 2.30
C CYS A 134 -4.37 -6.85 2.91
N LYS A 135 -3.29 -6.21 2.49
CA LYS A 135 -1.95 -6.46 3.03
C LYS A 135 -1.75 -5.66 4.32
N ASP A 136 -0.90 -6.19 5.20
CA ASP A 136 -0.52 -5.51 6.45
C ASP A 136 0.01 -4.10 6.24
N GLN A 137 0.68 -3.83 5.11
CA GLN A 137 1.22 -2.51 4.81
C GLN A 137 0.12 -1.45 4.75
N ILE A 138 -1.04 -1.80 4.19
CA ILE A 138 -2.17 -0.88 4.05
C ILE A 138 -2.74 -0.57 5.43
N LEU A 139 -2.93 -1.59 6.27
CA LEU A 139 -3.40 -1.41 7.64
C LEU A 139 -2.41 -0.58 8.47
N ARG A 140 -1.10 -0.82 8.34
CA ARG A 140 -0.06 -0.03 9.02
C ARG A 140 -0.16 1.44 8.64
N ASN A 141 -0.19 1.73 7.34
CA ASN A 141 -0.28 3.10 6.83
C ASN A 141 -1.57 3.79 7.31
N LEU A 142 -2.70 3.08 7.28
CA LEU A 142 -3.97 3.61 7.78
C LEU A 142 -3.91 3.95 9.27
N LEU A 143 -3.39 3.06 10.11
CA LEU A 143 -3.27 3.31 11.55
C LEU A 143 -2.32 4.48 11.83
N THR A 144 -1.21 4.59 11.10
CA THR A 144 -0.29 5.73 11.19
C THR A 144 -0.99 7.04 10.80
N ALA A 145 -1.76 7.06 9.72
CA ALA A 145 -2.51 8.24 9.30
C ALA A 145 -3.56 8.67 10.34
N ILE A 146 -4.29 7.70 10.91
CA ILE A 146 -5.25 7.98 11.99
C ILE A 146 -4.50 8.54 13.21
N GLN A 147 -3.36 7.96 13.57
CA GLN A 147 -2.55 8.45 14.68
C GLN A 147 -2.10 9.90 14.46
N GLN A 148 -1.58 10.24 13.28
CA GLN A 148 -1.18 11.61 12.96
C GLN A 148 -2.36 12.58 13.02
N LYS A 149 -3.55 12.16 12.59
CA LYS A 149 -4.77 12.97 12.65
C LYS A 149 -5.22 13.23 14.09
N GLN A 150 -5.19 12.22 14.96
CA GLN A 150 -5.63 12.36 16.36
C GLN A 150 -4.57 13.00 17.25
N ARG A 151 -3.30 12.80 16.91
CA ARG A 151 -2.12 13.29 17.63
C ARG A 151 -1.16 13.90 16.61
N PRO A 152 -1.39 15.14 16.17
CA PRO A 152 -0.42 15.83 15.34
C PRO A 152 0.86 15.92 16.17
N ILE A 153 1.88 15.15 15.78
CA ILE A 153 3.22 15.32 16.31
C ILE A 153 3.60 16.71 15.83
N LYS A 154 3.67 17.67 16.74
CA LYS A 154 4.29 18.96 16.45
C LYS A 154 5.77 18.64 16.17
N ASN A 155 6.09 18.38 14.92
CA ASN A 155 7.46 18.41 14.45
C ASN A 155 7.92 19.86 14.55
N SER A 156 8.38 20.26 15.73
CA SER A 156 9.21 21.44 15.86
C SER A 156 10.49 21.15 15.06
N ALA A 157 10.64 21.89 13.95
CA ALA A 157 11.80 21.92 13.05
C ALA A 157 11.98 20.70 12.13
N VAL A 158 11.39 20.73 10.93
CA VAL A 158 12.16 20.79 9.67
C VAL A 158 11.31 21.57 8.66
N ALA A 159 11.83 22.71 8.23
CA ALA A 159 11.23 23.57 7.25
C ALA A 159 11.19 22.92 5.87
N ASP A 160 10.08 23.17 5.21
CA ASP A 160 9.78 23.01 3.81
C ASP A 160 10.92 23.57 2.93
N HIS A 161 11.60 22.71 2.16
CA HIS A 161 12.40 23.16 1.02
C HIS A 161 11.60 22.91 -0.26
N GLN A 162 10.75 23.88 -0.57
CA GLN A 162 10.33 24.15 -1.95
C GLN A 162 11.52 24.79 -2.68
N GLU A 163 12.25 24.01 -3.48
CA GLU A 163 13.15 24.60 -4.49
C GLU A 163 12.31 25.11 -5.67
N SER A 164 12.03 26.42 -5.62
CA SER A 164 11.65 27.20 -6.79
C SER A 164 12.89 27.81 -7.42
N SER A 165 12.99 27.58 -8.72
CA SER A 165 13.95 28.11 -9.67
C SER A 165 14.15 29.64 -9.61
N ALA A 166 15.41 30.04 -9.87
CA ALA A 166 15.86 31.28 -10.52
C ALA A 166 16.53 32.38 -9.65
N ASN A 167 17.85 32.48 -9.88
CA ASN A 167 18.60 33.70 -10.25
C ASN A 167 19.28 34.52 -9.14
N THR A 168 20.62 34.47 -9.07
CA THR A 168 21.54 35.62 -9.32
C THR A 168 23.01 35.23 -9.07
N GLN A 169 23.89 35.81 -9.89
CA GLN A 169 25.31 35.56 -10.17
C GLN A 169 26.34 35.95 -9.07
N PRO A 170 27.64 35.61 -9.26
CA PRO A 170 28.67 35.48 -8.21
C PRO A 170 29.70 36.63 -8.15
N ASN A 171 30.41 36.78 -7.01
CA ASN A 171 31.76 37.36 -6.92
C ASN A 171 32.41 37.01 -5.55
N LYS A 172 33.54 36.27 -5.53
CA LYS A 172 34.95 36.73 -5.50
C LYS A 172 35.46 37.15 -4.10
N HIS A 173 36.32 36.30 -3.51
CA HIS A 173 37.75 36.58 -3.21
C HIS A 173 38.26 35.78 -2.00
N ALA A 174 39.26 34.91 -2.21
CA ALA A 174 40.27 34.59 -1.20
C ALA A 174 41.54 34.06 -1.87
N GLY A 175 42.67 34.65 -1.51
CA GLY A 175 43.98 34.46 -2.12
C GLY A 175 44.75 33.22 -1.66
N LYS A 176 45.66 32.83 -2.56
CA LYS A 176 46.76 31.84 -2.49
C LYS A 176 47.74 32.07 -1.33
N PRO A 177 48.64 31.13 -0.95
CA PRO A 177 49.81 30.70 -1.78
C PRO A 177 50.12 29.17 -1.62
N LYS A 178 51.07 28.47 -2.28
CA LYS A 178 51.98 28.60 -3.42
C LYS A 178 52.67 27.22 -3.65
N SER A 179 53.01 26.92 -4.91
CA SER A 179 54.26 26.29 -5.43
C SER A 179 54.67 24.86 -4.98
N ALA A 180 55.25 23.98 -5.81
CA ALA A 180 56.19 24.18 -6.94
C ALA A 180 56.21 22.89 -7.84
N VAL A 181 56.19 23.01 -9.18
CA VAL A 181 57.36 22.86 -10.13
C VAL A 181 57.57 21.38 -10.52
N THR A 182 57.74 20.89 -11.76
CA THR A 182 57.91 21.33 -13.18
C THR A 182 57.74 20.03 -14.04
N ASN A 183 57.53 19.94 -15.36
CA ASN A 183 58.19 20.59 -16.49
C ASN A 183 57.50 20.17 -17.82
N LYS A 184 57.50 21.06 -18.83
CA LYS A 184 57.65 20.91 -20.32
C LYS A 184 57.08 19.65 -21.03
N LYS A 185 56.48 19.70 -22.23
CA LYS A 185 56.72 20.56 -23.40
C LYS A 185 55.58 20.38 -24.45
N SER A 186 55.51 21.40 -25.30
CA SER A 186 54.66 21.74 -26.45
C SER A 186 54.55 20.80 -27.67
N LYS A 187 53.52 21.10 -28.49
CA LYS A 187 53.34 21.00 -29.98
C LYS A 187 52.37 19.91 -30.44
N THR A 188 51.56 19.99 -31.49
CA THR A 188 51.09 20.99 -32.49
C THR A 188 49.89 20.34 -33.21
N ASP A 189 49.10 21.16 -33.90
CA ASP A 189 48.28 20.86 -35.09
C ASP A 189 46.85 20.26 -35.03
N LYS A 190 45.93 21.11 -35.52
CA LYS A 190 44.75 20.91 -36.41
C LYS A 190 44.29 19.47 -36.68
N LEU A 191 42.98 19.19 -36.50
CA LEU A 191 41.97 19.07 -37.58
C LEU A 191 40.57 18.65 -37.05
N ALA A 192 39.55 19.32 -37.61
CA ALA A 192 38.16 18.88 -37.88
C ALA A 192 37.41 17.84 -36.99
N LYS A 193 36.31 18.33 -36.41
CA LYS A 193 34.96 17.73 -36.23
C LYS A 193 34.77 16.24 -36.58
N GLN A 194 34.26 15.46 -35.62
CA GLN A 194 32.93 14.82 -35.65
C GLN A 194 32.70 13.98 -34.38
N GLY A 195 31.50 14.11 -33.79
CA GLY A 195 31.12 13.47 -32.52
C GLY A 195 30.83 11.97 -32.65
N ALA A 196 31.17 11.20 -31.61
CA ALA A 196 30.88 9.78 -31.51
C ALA A 196 29.52 9.53 -30.83
N ARG A 197 28.57 8.96 -31.56
CA ARG A 197 27.35 8.34 -31.02
C ARG A 197 27.66 6.88 -30.62
N PRO A 198 27.11 6.37 -29.50
CA PRO A 198 27.34 4.99 -29.08
C PRO A 198 26.71 3.99 -30.07
N ASN A 199 27.48 2.92 -30.34
CA ASN A 199 27.31 1.99 -31.43
C ASN A 199 26.16 1.00 -31.15
N LYS A 200 25.10 1.06 -31.97
CA LYS A 200 23.94 0.14 -31.96
C LYS A 200 24.40 -1.26 -32.40
N SER A 201 24.69 -2.16 -31.46
CA SER A 201 25.03 -3.54 -31.78
C SER A 201 23.84 -4.49 -31.58
N LYS A 202 23.32 -4.92 -32.75
CA LYS A 202 22.75 -6.22 -33.11
C LYS A 202 21.44 -6.68 -32.43
N VAL A 203 20.35 -6.39 -33.14
CA VAL A 203 19.07 -7.12 -33.05
C VAL A 203 19.30 -8.57 -33.50
N TYR A 204 18.83 -9.53 -32.69
CA TYR A 204 18.89 -10.96 -33.01
C TYR A 204 18.03 -11.29 -34.23
N VAL A 205 18.59 -12.05 -35.18
CA VAL A 205 17.91 -12.54 -36.39
C VAL A 205 17.92 -14.07 -36.33
N ASN A 206 16.73 -14.68 -36.41
CA ASN A 206 16.56 -16.12 -36.27
C ASN A 206 17.15 -16.88 -37.49
N PRO A 207 18.12 -17.79 -37.30
CA PRO A 207 18.80 -18.50 -38.39
C PRO A 207 17.95 -19.56 -39.10
N ASN A 208 16.74 -19.89 -38.62
CA ASN A 208 15.83 -20.82 -39.30
C ASN A 208 14.81 -20.14 -40.24
N ALA A 209 14.97 -18.85 -40.56
CA ALA A 209 14.10 -18.17 -41.50
C ALA A 209 14.47 -18.55 -42.95
N SER A 210 13.84 -19.59 -43.49
CA SER A 210 13.91 -19.92 -44.92
C SER A 210 13.20 -18.83 -45.73
N ASN A 211 13.96 -17.94 -46.38
CA ASN A 211 13.46 -17.03 -47.40
C ASN A 211 13.39 -17.77 -48.75
N GLN A 212 12.28 -18.47 -48.99
CA GLN A 212 11.78 -18.67 -50.35
C GLN A 212 10.40 -18.00 -50.40
N ARG A 213 10.37 -16.78 -50.94
CA ARG A 213 9.13 -16.18 -51.44
C ARG A 213 9.00 -16.66 -52.88
N ASP A 214 8.17 -17.67 -53.08
CA ASP A 214 7.70 -18.04 -54.40
C ASP A 214 6.57 -17.07 -54.77
N ASP A 215 6.85 -16.17 -55.70
CA ASP A 215 5.97 -15.08 -56.17
C ASP A 215 4.93 -15.61 -57.18
N SER A 216 4.31 -16.75 -56.88
CA SER A 216 3.43 -17.46 -57.82
C SER A 216 2.22 -18.14 -57.18
N MET A 217 1.52 -17.48 -56.24
CA MET A 217 0.13 -17.90 -55.93
C MET A 217 -0.75 -16.72 -55.53
N LYS A 218 -1.71 -16.46 -56.42
CA LYS A 218 -2.81 -15.51 -56.27
C LYS A 218 -3.60 -15.79 -55.00
N SER A 219 -4.19 -14.70 -54.48
CA SER A 219 -5.19 -14.64 -53.41
C SER A 219 -5.99 -15.92 -53.18
N ASP A 220 -5.76 -16.58 -52.05
CA ASP A 220 -6.71 -17.54 -51.52
C ASP A 220 -7.02 -17.24 -50.05
N GLU A 221 -8.31 -17.24 -49.79
CA GLU A 221 -9.01 -16.74 -48.63
C GLU A 221 -8.47 -17.36 -47.33
N ARG A 222 -8.29 -16.52 -46.29
CA ARG A 222 -8.10 -17.03 -44.92
C ARG A 222 -9.34 -17.88 -44.58
N LYS A 223 -9.16 -19.20 -44.47
CA LYS A 223 -10.22 -20.13 -44.05
C LYS A 223 -10.73 -19.73 -42.67
N THR A 224 -11.83 -18.99 -42.65
CA THR A 224 -12.62 -18.74 -41.45
C THR A 224 -13.61 -19.88 -41.28
N LEU A 225 -13.69 -20.45 -40.08
CA LEU A 225 -14.61 -21.54 -39.78
C LEU A 225 -16.05 -20.99 -39.81
N LYS A 226 -16.79 -21.22 -40.90
CA LYS A 226 -18.21 -20.84 -40.99
C LYS A 226 -19.05 -21.92 -40.31
N LEU A 227 -19.53 -21.66 -39.09
CA LEU A 227 -20.52 -22.52 -38.44
C LEU A 227 -21.87 -22.38 -39.13
N LYS A 228 -22.57 -23.50 -39.36
CA LYS A 228 -23.94 -23.50 -39.88
C LYS A 228 -24.90 -22.99 -38.80
N PRO A 229 -25.97 -22.23 -39.13
CA PRO A 229 -26.96 -21.76 -38.16
C PRO A 229 -27.59 -22.88 -37.33
N GLU A 230 -27.72 -24.09 -37.89
CA GLU A 230 -28.22 -25.29 -37.22
C GLU A 230 -27.33 -25.71 -36.02
N GLN A 231 -26.02 -25.48 -36.11
CA GLN A 231 -25.07 -25.73 -35.02
C GLN A 231 -25.12 -24.66 -33.93
N ILE A 232 -25.73 -23.51 -34.21
CA ILE A 232 -25.84 -22.38 -33.28
C ILE A 232 -27.21 -22.41 -32.58
N TRP A 233 -28.29 -22.79 -33.28
CA TRP A 233 -29.66 -22.62 -32.78
C TRP A 233 -30.50 -23.89 -32.66
N GLY A 234 -30.02 -25.06 -33.08
CA GLY A 234 -30.80 -26.31 -33.08
C GLY A 234 -31.97 -26.27 -34.06
N GLN A 235 -32.36 -27.43 -34.62
CA GLN A 235 -33.52 -27.47 -35.51
C GLN A 235 -34.79 -27.12 -34.73
N LYS A 236 -35.54 -26.12 -35.21
CA LYS A 236 -36.94 -25.94 -34.80
C LYS A 236 -37.74 -27.00 -35.52
N ASP A 237 -38.11 -28.04 -34.77
CA ASP A 237 -39.08 -29.02 -35.23
C ASP A 237 -40.39 -28.30 -35.61
N LYS A 238 -40.90 -28.63 -36.80
CA LYS A 238 -42.18 -28.16 -37.35
C LYS A 238 -43.34 -28.94 -36.75
#